data_AF-K8WHM1-F1
#
_entry.id   AF-K8WHM1-F1
#
_cell.length_a   1.000
_cell.length_b   1.000
_cell.length_c   1.000
_cell.angle_alpha   90.00
_cell.angle_beta   90.00
_cell.angle_gamma   90.00
#
_symmetry.space_group_name_H-M   'P 1'
#
loop_
_entity.id
_entity.type
_entity.pdbx_description
1 polymer ?
#
loop_
_entity_poly.entity_id
_entity_poly.type
_entity_poly.pdbx_seq_one_letter_code
_entity_poly.pdbx_strand_id
1 'polypeptide(L)'
;MQIKQKNKRVDCIQNGEINIDPYEMLVRKLERMSWNGLSDPEFHLDKSSVITWFSQFRNYSDDFVKSVLVEGILNNEFHNILYVLSLVQSNDFREMTSMEAYTLLYQFVCNVPKSIEEWIDDSDLAMSQNVLALLSQSHKGNF
;
A
#
# COMPACT_ATOMS: atom_id res chain seq x y z
N MET A 1 -39.24 -10.86 39.53
CA MET A 1 -38.47 -9.67 39.11
C MET A 1 -37.36 -10.14 38.18
N GLN A 2 -37.16 -9.43 37.08
CA GLN A 2 -36.60 -9.94 35.82
C GLN A 2 -35.11 -10.30 35.83
N ILE A 3 -34.79 -11.28 34.98
CA ILE A 3 -33.48 -11.80 34.61
C ILE A 3 -32.63 -10.71 33.93
N LYS A 4 -31.37 -10.53 34.32
CA LYS A 4 -30.36 -9.87 33.49
C LYS A 4 -29.26 -10.86 33.12
N GLN A 5 -29.47 -11.53 31.98
CA GLN A 5 -28.42 -12.22 31.24
C GLN A 5 -27.38 -11.17 30.83
N LYS A 6 -26.12 -11.38 31.24
CA LYS A 6 -24.99 -10.59 30.73
C LYS A 6 -24.80 -10.97 29.26
N ASN A 7 -25.16 -10.03 28.39
CA ASN A 7 -25.08 -10.15 26.95
C ASN A 7 -23.61 -10.34 26.54
N LYS A 8 -23.30 -11.54 26.04
CA LYS A 8 -22.03 -11.88 25.40
C LYS A 8 -22.04 -11.10 24.07
N ARG A 9 -21.23 -10.05 23.93
CA ARG A 9 -21.04 -9.41 22.62
C ARG A 9 -20.27 -10.41 21.74
N VAL A 10 -21.05 -11.13 20.96
CA VAL A 10 -20.60 -11.77 19.74
C VAL A 10 -20.48 -10.63 18.74
N ASP A 11 -19.26 -10.12 18.53
CA ASP A 11 -19.02 -9.31 17.36
C ASP A 11 -18.65 -10.25 16.21
N CYS A 12 -19.43 -10.08 15.17
CA CYS A 12 -19.75 -11.03 14.13
C CYS A 12 -18.61 -11.08 13.10
N ILE A 13 -18.27 -12.28 12.65
CA ILE A 13 -17.65 -12.47 11.34
C ILE A 13 -18.67 -12.01 10.30
N GLN A 14 -18.43 -10.87 9.66
CA GLN A 14 -19.18 -10.44 8.48
C GLN A 14 -18.22 -10.49 7.29
N ASN A 15 -18.41 -11.52 6.45
CA ASN A 15 -18.05 -11.48 5.04
C ASN A 15 -18.85 -10.34 4.40
N GLY A 16 -18.23 -9.18 4.24
CA GLY A 16 -18.75 -8.07 3.46
C GLY A 16 -17.54 -7.44 2.80
N GLU A 17 -17.61 -7.24 1.49
CA GLU A 17 -16.58 -6.51 0.73
C GLU A 17 -16.20 -5.26 1.52
N ILE A 18 -14.99 -5.27 2.08
CA ILE A 18 -14.44 -4.09 2.72
C ILE A 18 -14.07 -3.20 1.54
N ASN A 19 -14.96 -2.28 1.19
CA ASN A 19 -14.65 -1.22 0.24
C ASN A 19 -13.67 -0.29 0.95
N ILE A 20 -12.37 -0.63 0.90
CA ILE A 20 -11.31 0.19 1.45
C ILE A 20 -11.33 1.50 0.66
N ASP A 21 -11.75 2.59 1.30
CA ASP A 21 -11.47 3.93 0.81
C ASP A 21 -9.97 4.18 1.03
N PRO A 22 -9.14 4.22 -0.03
CA PRO A 22 -7.70 4.34 0.12
C PRO A 22 -7.29 5.70 0.71
N TYR A 23 -8.09 6.73 0.45
CA TYR A 23 -7.90 8.05 1.05
C TYR A 23 -8.15 7.98 2.56
N GLU A 24 -9.25 7.34 2.98
CA GLU A 24 -9.56 7.17 4.41
C GLU A 24 -8.52 6.29 5.12
N MET A 25 -8.02 5.24 4.46
CA MET A 25 -6.97 4.37 5.01
C MET A 25 -5.67 5.14 5.23
N LEU A 26 -5.26 5.97 4.27
CA LEU A 26 -4.11 6.86 4.43
C LEU A 26 -4.32 7.85 5.56
N VAL A 27 -5.45 8.57 5.58
CA VAL A 27 -5.78 9.54 6.63
C VAL A 27 -5.69 8.90 8.01
N ARG A 28 -6.28 7.71 8.22
CA ARG A 28 -6.22 7.01 9.51
C ARG A 28 -4.81 6.58 9.92
N LYS A 29 -3.96 6.20 8.95
CA LYS A 29 -2.56 5.87 9.23
C LYS A 29 -1.78 7.15 9.59
N LEU A 30 -2.06 8.25 8.91
CA LEU A 30 -1.44 9.56 9.17
C LEU A 30 -1.84 10.15 10.51
N GLU A 31 -3.12 10.07 10.89
CA GLU A 31 -3.60 10.46 12.22
C GLU A 31 -2.87 9.72 13.35
N ARG A 32 -2.45 8.47 13.09
CA ARG A 32 -1.64 7.69 14.03
C ARG A 32 -0.17 8.11 14.02
N MET A 33 0.36 8.57 12.89
CA MET A 33 1.72 9.11 12.79
C MET A 33 1.82 10.56 13.31
N SER A 34 0.74 11.35 13.27
CA SER A 34 0.72 12.78 13.61
C SER A 34 0.70 13.08 15.10
N TRP A 35 0.93 12.08 15.97
CA TRP A 35 1.17 12.28 17.42
C TRP A 35 2.39 13.18 17.73
N ASN A 36 3.12 13.61 16.69
CA ASN A 36 4.24 14.53 16.73
C ASN A 36 3.83 16.00 16.47
N GLY A 37 2.55 16.29 16.21
CA GLY A 37 2.00 17.66 16.16
C GLY A 37 2.40 18.53 14.96
N LEU A 38 2.83 17.95 13.83
CA LEU A 38 3.40 18.70 12.71
C LEU A 38 2.53 18.84 11.45
N SER A 39 1.35 18.22 11.34
CA SER A 39 0.66 18.23 10.04
C SER A 39 -0.84 18.11 10.20
N ASP A 40 -1.57 19.11 9.69
CA ASP A 40 -3.00 19.07 9.49
C ASP A 40 -3.27 18.23 8.22
N PRO A 41 -3.82 17.00 8.34
CA PRO A 41 -3.91 16.05 7.22
C PRO A 41 -4.92 16.50 6.15
N GLU A 42 -5.83 17.42 6.47
CA GLU A 42 -6.83 17.94 5.53
C GLU A 42 -6.25 18.94 4.51
N PHE A 43 -5.05 19.50 4.74
CA PHE A 43 -4.54 20.62 3.92
C PHE A 43 -3.55 20.22 2.80
N HIS A 44 -3.09 18.97 2.73
CA HIS A 44 -1.95 18.60 1.87
C HIS A 44 -2.20 17.50 0.82
N LEU A 45 -3.36 16.82 0.83
CA LEU A 45 -3.63 15.72 -0.10
C LEU A 45 -4.43 16.15 -1.33
N ASP A 46 -3.84 16.06 -2.51
CA ASP A 46 -4.61 16.05 -3.76
C ASP A 46 -5.36 14.73 -3.88
N LYS A 47 -6.61 14.73 -3.38
CA LYS A 47 -7.50 13.58 -3.37
C LYS A 47 -7.64 12.93 -4.75
N SER A 48 -7.66 13.71 -5.83
CA SER A 48 -7.82 13.18 -7.19
C SER A 48 -6.59 12.38 -7.62
N SER A 49 -5.39 12.93 -7.38
CA SER A 49 -4.13 12.27 -7.69
C SER A 49 -3.95 11.01 -6.86
N VAL A 50 -4.28 11.06 -5.57
CA VAL A 50 -4.25 9.88 -4.67
C VAL A 50 -5.20 8.79 -5.17
N ILE A 51 -6.47 9.10 -5.41
CA ILE A 51 -7.46 8.12 -5.89
C ILE A 51 -7.02 7.51 -7.22
N THR A 52 -6.52 8.33 -8.15
CA THR A 52 -6.06 7.86 -9.47
C THR A 52 -4.87 6.91 -9.31
N TRP A 53 -3.89 7.27 -8.49
CA TRP A 53 -2.73 6.43 -8.21
C TRP A 53 -3.13 5.09 -7.57
N PHE A 54 -4.04 5.10 -6.60
CA PHE A 54 -4.56 3.88 -5.97
C PHE A 54 -5.39 3.00 -6.89
N SER A 55 -6.06 3.58 -7.89
CA SER A 55 -6.95 2.82 -8.77
C SER A 55 -6.24 1.68 -9.51
N GLN A 56 -4.90 1.76 -9.62
CA GLN A 56 -4.03 0.69 -10.15
C GLN A 56 -4.21 -0.64 -9.40
N PHE A 57 -4.57 -0.61 -8.12
CA PHE A 57 -4.76 -1.80 -7.28
C PHE A 57 -6.22 -2.06 -6.88
N ARG A 58 -7.20 -1.44 -7.56
CA ARG A 58 -8.62 -1.56 -7.21
C ARG A 58 -9.16 -3.00 -7.21
N ASN A 59 -8.60 -3.86 -8.05
CA ASN A 59 -9.04 -5.24 -8.21
C ASN A 59 -8.20 -6.24 -7.39
N TYR A 60 -7.29 -5.74 -6.54
CA TYR A 60 -6.41 -6.53 -5.71
C TYR A 60 -7.01 -6.69 -4.32
N SER A 61 -6.58 -7.73 -3.60
CA SER A 61 -6.99 -7.96 -2.23
C SER A 61 -6.53 -6.84 -1.30
N ASP A 62 -7.32 -6.59 -0.27
CA ASP A 62 -7.03 -5.61 0.77
C ASP A 62 -5.68 -5.84 1.45
N ASP A 63 -5.36 -7.12 1.72
CA ASP A 63 -4.09 -7.52 2.33
C ASP A 63 -2.91 -7.19 1.42
N PHE A 64 -3.06 -7.37 0.11
CA PHE A 64 -2.07 -6.98 -0.88
C PHE A 64 -1.90 -5.47 -0.95
N VAL A 65 -3.01 -4.72 -1.06
CA VAL A 65 -3.00 -3.25 -1.12
C VAL A 65 -2.32 -2.68 0.12
N LYS A 66 -2.64 -3.22 1.30
CA LYS A 66 -2.00 -2.84 2.56
C LYS A 66 -0.50 -3.16 2.55
N SER A 67 -0.10 -4.32 2.05
CA SER A 67 1.32 -4.68 1.93
C SER A 67 2.04 -3.68 1.01
N VAL A 68 1.53 -3.43 -0.19
CA VAL A 68 2.16 -2.48 -1.13
C VAL A 68 2.23 -1.07 -0.57
N LEU A 69 1.12 -0.55 -0.04
CA LEU A 69 1.05 0.84 0.38
C LEU A 69 1.69 1.06 1.75
N VAL A 70 1.25 0.33 2.76
CA VAL A 70 1.63 0.63 4.14
C VAL A 70 3.03 0.10 4.38
N GLU A 71 3.28 -1.16 4.05
CA GLU A 71 4.60 -1.76 4.30
C GLU A 71 5.60 -1.33 3.22
N GLY A 72 5.23 -1.41 1.94
CA GLY A 72 6.11 -1.09 0.82
C GLY A 72 6.48 0.39 0.70
N ILE A 73 5.48 1.29 0.70
CA ILE A 73 5.71 2.74 0.55
C ILE A 73 6.00 3.39 1.91
N LEU A 74 5.03 3.36 2.84
CA LEU A 74 5.12 4.17 4.06
C LEU A 74 6.14 3.64 5.08
N ASN A 75 6.38 2.33 5.12
CA ASN A 75 7.43 1.72 5.94
C ASN A 75 8.69 1.37 5.11
N ASN A 76 8.75 1.79 3.84
CA ASN A 76 9.89 1.61 2.95
C ASN A 76 10.33 0.14 2.74
N GLU A 77 9.47 -0.87 2.74
CA GLU A 77 9.93 -2.27 2.54
C GLU A 77 10.34 -2.60 1.09
N PHE A 78 10.08 -1.73 0.11
CA PHE A 78 10.44 -2.00 -1.29
C PHE A 78 11.95 -2.03 -1.58
N HIS A 79 12.80 -1.47 -0.72
CA HIS A 79 14.25 -1.65 -0.82
C HIS A 79 14.70 -3.10 -0.48
N ASN A 80 13.86 -3.87 0.20
CA ASN A 80 14.16 -5.24 0.61
C ASN A 80 13.72 -6.25 -0.47
N ILE A 81 14.70 -6.84 -1.17
CA ILE A 81 14.44 -7.79 -2.25
C ILE A 81 13.60 -8.99 -1.76
N LEU A 82 13.81 -9.48 -0.54
CA LEU A 82 13.04 -10.62 -0.02
C LEU A 82 11.56 -10.26 0.16
N TYR A 83 11.29 -9.02 0.56
CA TYR A 83 9.93 -8.50 0.65
C TYR A 83 9.28 -8.41 -0.74
N VAL A 84 10.00 -7.87 -1.73
CA VAL A 84 9.47 -7.79 -3.12
C VAL A 84 9.19 -9.20 -3.67
N LEU A 85 10.08 -10.16 -3.44
CA LEU A 85 9.89 -11.54 -3.88
C LEU A 85 8.68 -12.21 -3.22
N SER A 86 8.46 -12.00 -1.92
CA SER A 86 7.29 -12.56 -1.23
C SER A 86 5.99 -11.94 -1.74
N LEU A 87 6.00 -10.64 -2.05
CA LEU A 87 4.87 -9.92 -2.58
C LEU A 87 4.49 -10.40 -4.00
N VAL A 88 5.48 -10.64 -4.87
CA VAL A 88 5.27 -11.19 -6.23
C VAL A 88 4.80 -12.64 -6.24
N GLN A 89 5.01 -13.39 -5.15
CA GLN A 89 4.49 -14.75 -4.98
C GLN A 89 3.05 -14.79 -4.44
N SER A 90 2.45 -13.63 -4.13
CA SER A 90 1.08 -13.56 -3.63
C SER A 90 0.07 -14.02 -4.69
N ASN A 91 -1.11 -14.46 -4.22
CA ASN A 91 -2.19 -14.89 -5.11
C ASN A 91 -2.69 -13.75 -6.03
N ASP A 92 -2.51 -12.51 -5.61
CA ASP A 92 -2.90 -11.32 -6.36
C ASP A 92 -2.10 -11.13 -7.66
N PHE A 93 -0.89 -11.71 -7.74
CA PHE A 93 -0.07 -11.69 -8.94
C PHE A 93 -0.09 -13.00 -9.72
N ARG A 94 -0.96 -13.95 -9.36
CA ARG A 94 -0.97 -15.29 -9.96
C ARG A 94 -1.17 -15.30 -11.48
N GLU A 95 -1.92 -14.34 -12.00
CA GLU A 95 -2.19 -14.21 -13.44
C GLU A 95 -1.12 -13.41 -14.19
N MET A 96 -0.13 -12.87 -13.49
CA MET A 96 0.94 -12.04 -14.05
C MET A 96 2.27 -12.82 -14.06
N THR A 97 3.09 -12.57 -15.06
CA THR A 97 4.50 -12.96 -15.01
C THR A 97 5.22 -12.13 -13.94
N SER A 98 6.31 -12.66 -13.36
CA SER A 98 7.10 -11.90 -12.38
C SER A 98 7.60 -10.57 -12.94
N MET A 99 7.92 -10.53 -14.23
CA MET A 99 8.34 -9.31 -14.92
C MET A 99 7.25 -8.24 -14.96
N GLU A 100 6.02 -8.63 -15.28
CA GLU A 100 4.87 -7.73 -15.26
C GLU A 100 4.60 -7.23 -13.84
N ALA A 101 4.72 -8.11 -12.84
CA ALA A 101 4.54 -7.74 -11.44
C ALA A 101 5.61 -6.72 -10.97
N TYR A 102 6.90 -6.96 -11.26
CA TYR A 102 7.95 -5.99 -10.95
C TYR A 102 7.76 -4.67 -11.68
N THR A 103 7.31 -4.70 -12.94
CA THR A 103 7.05 -3.51 -13.74
C THR A 103 5.89 -2.70 -13.16
N LEU A 104 4.80 -3.36 -12.76
CA LEU A 104 3.67 -2.70 -12.11
C LEU A 104 4.08 -2.05 -10.80
N LEU A 105 4.81 -2.77 -9.94
CA LEU A 105 5.31 -2.23 -8.67
C LEU A 105 6.25 -1.04 -8.90
N TYR A 106 7.17 -1.16 -9.87
CA TYR A 106 8.06 -0.06 -10.24
C TYR A 106 7.28 1.18 -10.69
N GLN A 107 6.32 1.01 -11.59
CA GLN A 107 5.46 2.11 -12.06
C GLN A 107 4.64 2.72 -10.91
N PHE A 108 4.15 1.90 -9.99
CA PHE A 108 3.43 2.39 -8.83
C PHE A 108 4.31 3.26 -7.92
N VAL A 109 5.51 2.80 -7.59
CA VAL A 109 6.47 3.56 -6.76
C VAL A 109 6.98 4.82 -7.46
N CYS A 110 7.15 4.81 -8.78
CA CYS A 110 7.56 6.00 -9.54
C CYS A 110 6.45 7.06 -9.68
N ASN A 111 5.19 6.67 -9.50
CA ASN A 111 4.03 7.56 -9.64
C ASN A 111 3.42 7.96 -8.29
N VAL A 112 4.17 7.83 -7.18
CA VAL A 112 3.72 8.28 -5.86
C VAL A 112 3.32 9.76 -5.95
N PRO A 113 2.10 10.15 -5.57
CA PRO A 113 1.70 11.55 -5.57
C PRO A 113 2.58 12.38 -4.63
N LYS A 114 2.92 13.62 -5.02
CA LYS A 114 3.74 14.54 -4.22
C LYS A 114 3.30 14.66 -2.76
N SER A 115 1.99 14.69 -2.53
CA SER A 115 1.41 14.76 -1.18
C SER A 115 1.75 13.56 -0.30
N ILE A 116 2.08 12.42 -0.90
CA ILE A 116 2.56 11.21 -0.21
C ILE A 116 4.09 11.19 -0.16
N GLU A 117 4.77 11.67 -1.21
CA GLU A 117 6.24 11.83 -1.21
C GLU A 117 6.70 12.70 -0.04
N GLU A 118 5.96 13.77 0.31
CA GLU A 118 6.23 14.64 1.46
C GLU A 118 6.29 13.90 2.82
N TRP A 119 5.85 12.64 2.88
CA TRP A 119 5.86 11.82 4.11
C TRP A 119 6.94 10.74 4.12
N ILE A 120 7.73 10.64 3.06
CA ILE A 120 8.75 9.62 2.86
C ILE A 120 10.09 10.34 2.69
N ASP A 121 11.16 9.78 3.24
CA ASP A 121 12.49 10.31 2.98
C ASP A 121 12.87 10.10 1.50
N ASP A 122 13.39 11.14 0.84
CA ASP A 122 13.77 11.09 -0.59
C ASP A 122 14.75 9.95 -0.89
N SER A 123 15.67 9.65 0.04
CA SER A 123 16.62 8.55 -0.09
C SER A 123 15.94 7.18 -0.07
N ASP A 124 14.88 7.04 0.72
CA ASP A 124 14.14 5.80 0.91
C ASP A 124 13.31 5.48 -0.32
N LEU A 125 12.62 6.49 -0.85
CA LEU A 125 11.89 6.38 -2.10
C LEU A 125 12.84 6.05 -3.27
N ALA A 126 14.00 6.71 -3.36
CA ALA A 126 14.99 6.44 -4.39
C ALA A 126 15.56 5.01 -4.31
N MET A 127 15.81 4.48 -3.11
CA MET A 127 16.24 3.09 -2.94
C MET A 127 15.18 2.10 -3.43
N SER A 128 13.93 2.31 -3.04
CA SER A 128 12.79 1.50 -3.49
C SER A 128 12.64 1.51 -5.02
N GLN A 129 12.75 2.68 -5.64
CA GLN A 129 12.73 2.84 -7.10
C GLN A 129 13.89 2.09 -7.77
N ASN A 130 15.11 2.21 -7.24
CA ASN A 130 16.29 1.56 -7.81
C ASN A 130 16.20 0.02 -7.77
N VAL A 131 15.76 -0.54 -6.65
CA VAL A 131 15.59 -2.00 -6.51
C VAL A 131 14.54 -2.51 -7.51
N LEU A 132 13.38 -1.85 -7.59
CA LEU A 132 12.33 -2.25 -8.52
C LEU A 132 12.71 -2.00 -9.99
N ALA A 133 13.51 -0.97 -10.28
CA ALA A 133 14.07 -0.74 -11.62
C ALA A 133 14.98 -1.90 -12.05
N LEU A 134 15.86 -2.35 -11.15
CA LEU A 134 16.74 -3.49 -11.41
C LEU A 134 15.93 -4.77 -11.65
N LEU A 135 14.94 -5.04 -10.82
CA LEU A 135 14.09 -6.24 -10.94
C LEU A 135 13.25 -6.21 -12.23
N SER A 136 12.67 -5.06 -12.57
CA SER A 136 11.87 -4.87 -13.80
C SER A 136 12.70 -4.84 -15.10
N GLN A 137 14.03 -4.74 -15.01
CA GLN A 137 14.93 -4.77 -16.17
C GLN A 137 15.73 -6.08 -16.27
N SER A 138 15.85 -6.83 -15.18
CA SER A 138 16.72 -8.02 -15.06
C SER A 138 16.47 -9.12 -16.09
N HIS A 139 15.31 -9.16 -16.76
CA HIS A 139 15.01 -10.11 -17.84
C HIS A 139 15.27 -9.58 -19.27
N LYS A 140 15.60 -8.29 -19.47
CA LYS A 140 15.97 -7.76 -20.80
C LYS A 140 17.41 -8.10 -21.21
N GLY A 141 18.22 -8.66 -20.30
CA GLY A 141 19.55 -9.16 -20.59
C GLY A 141 19.61 -10.67 -20.49
N ASN A 142 19.13 -11.38 -21.51
CA ASN A 142 19.54 -12.75 -21.83
C ASN A 142 19.06 -13.12 -23.25
N PHE A 143 19.95 -12.93 -24.23
CA PHE A 143 20.40 -13.84 -25.31
C PHE A 143 21.04 -13.02 -26.44
#